data_AF-A0A433BX91-F1
#
_entry.id   AF-A0A433BX91-F1
#
_cell.length_a   1.000
_cell.length_b   1.000
_cell.length_c   1.000
_cell.angle_alpha   90.00
_cell.angle_beta   90.00
_cell.angle_gamma   90.00
#
_symmetry.space_group_name_H-M   'P 1'
#
loop_
_entity.id
_entity.type
_entity.pdbx_description
1 polymer ?
#
loop_
_entity_poly.entity_id
_entity_poly.type
_entity_poly.pdbx_seq_one_letter_code
_entity_poly.pdbx_strand_id
1 'polypeptide(L)'
;MVTKWFATAEKSIGPTLVSWLSAFLGIGVATMLRGNVMVAAIVFLFANSGGWKHFGSTIAAYDFWWAAQISELSVPSEQPLVIAIDDEGYRHFFSGRSPVSRTQMLALLRVIQDHTAPDTRVAIDIDLSPISGAQSEQGALDSFLMETPGKWVLPAVQGASAWEVQTLREWREALCRRGIQFGLPYVPTEFGAPRLTHQYAHSLGDSLLKATSPCLDPQEPLTQKAMPLAAYALHRPALLTFDGDLHALARSLDLRRPKAIVLGGIWGKDDRFETPLGQRFGVQLHAAAVAGAWRGERLGTRISELLGQWCFLALMVILLHRFSQVLSRLGSSVIDKGAGALYFEKVGKPVLMTGLMLLCLFGWVTVSAGLHAWCGLWVSSLQVCTAVPIIMIVAWDYGRAPIFLFKSARGALIMTVRDPILADCRSFYRAGRILWRGHGFDEIGHASDPWLAQSRQRICFEWVASALSLFAQNVLPLVSSAYLIHKALQ
;
A
#
# COMPACT_ATOMS: atom_id res chain seq x y z
N MET A 1 12.80 -11.11 27.68
CA MET A 1 12.31 -12.23 26.84
C MET A 1 13.14 -12.36 25.55
N VAL A 2 13.33 -11.28 24.80
CA VAL A 2 14.18 -11.22 23.59
C VAL A 2 15.63 -11.71 23.82
N THR A 3 16.28 -11.29 24.90
CA THR A 3 17.66 -11.71 25.25
C THR A 3 17.80 -13.21 25.56
N LYS A 4 16.80 -13.82 26.22
CA LYS A 4 16.76 -15.28 26.44
C LYS A 4 16.53 -16.03 25.12
N TRP A 5 15.74 -15.47 24.21
CA TRP A 5 15.49 -16.06 22.88
C TRP A 5 16.77 -16.07 22.03
N PHE A 6 17.54 -14.97 22.04
CA PHE A 6 18.85 -14.88 21.37
C PHE A 6 19.88 -15.87 21.93
N ALA A 7 19.99 -16.00 23.26
CA ALA A 7 20.93 -16.94 23.88
C ALA A 7 20.60 -18.41 23.57
N THR A 8 19.33 -18.72 23.30
CA THR A 8 18.89 -20.08 22.94
C THR A 8 19.14 -20.36 21.45
N ALA A 9 18.93 -19.37 20.57
CA ALA A 9 19.24 -19.47 19.15
C ALA A 9 20.75 -19.54 18.86
N GLU A 10 21.58 -18.91 19.70
CA GLU A 10 23.05 -18.92 19.56
C GLU A 10 23.66 -20.31 19.72
N LYS A 11 23.04 -21.16 20.55
CA LYS A 11 23.46 -22.56 20.73
C LYS A 11 23.09 -23.47 19.55
N SER A 12 22.01 -23.18 18.83
CA SER A 12 21.51 -24.06 17.75
C SER A 12 21.98 -23.66 16.36
N ILE A 13 22.25 -22.37 16.11
CA ILE A 13 22.54 -21.84 14.76
C ILE A 13 24.02 -21.41 14.59
N GLY A 14 24.81 -21.47 15.66
CA GLY A 14 26.22 -21.13 15.68
C GLY A 14 26.49 -19.66 16.04
N PRO A 15 27.57 -19.38 16.79
CA PRO A 15 27.85 -18.05 17.37
C PRO A 15 28.09 -16.96 16.32
N THR A 16 28.46 -17.35 15.10
CA THR A 16 28.65 -16.42 14.00
C THR A 16 27.31 -15.81 13.58
N LEU A 17 26.28 -16.61 13.28
CA LEU A 17 25.03 -16.06 12.73
C LEU A 17 24.36 -15.08 13.69
N VAL A 18 24.32 -15.37 14.99
CA VAL A 18 23.72 -14.47 16.00
C VAL A 18 24.54 -13.20 16.18
N SER A 19 25.87 -13.29 16.15
CA SER A 19 26.74 -12.11 16.15
C SER A 19 26.52 -11.24 14.89
N TRP A 20 26.42 -11.87 13.71
CA TRP A 20 26.09 -11.17 12.46
C TRP A 20 24.71 -10.51 12.53
N LEU A 21 23.68 -11.23 12.99
CA LEU A 21 22.32 -10.71 13.08
C LEU A 21 22.24 -9.53 14.07
N SER A 22 22.92 -9.62 15.21
CA SER A 22 22.93 -8.54 16.21
C SER A 22 23.72 -7.31 15.74
N ALA A 23 24.93 -7.49 15.20
CA ALA A 23 25.70 -6.40 14.60
C ALA A 23 24.89 -5.74 13.47
N PHE A 24 24.18 -6.54 12.70
CA PHE A 24 23.32 -6.10 11.63
C PHE A 24 22.08 -5.32 12.11
N LEU A 25 21.36 -5.82 13.12
CA LEU A 25 20.27 -5.08 13.76
C LEU A 25 20.78 -3.74 14.30
N GLY A 26 21.98 -3.72 14.87
CA GLY A 26 22.65 -2.49 15.30
C GLY A 26 22.96 -1.53 14.15
N ILE A 27 23.40 -2.02 12.99
CA ILE A 27 23.62 -1.20 11.78
C ILE A 27 22.30 -0.69 11.22
N GLY A 28 21.26 -1.52 11.12
CA GLY A 28 19.94 -1.09 10.66
C GLY A 28 19.37 0.02 11.53
N VAL A 29 19.39 -0.16 12.85
CA VAL A 29 18.99 0.86 13.84
C VAL A 29 19.86 2.11 13.70
N ALA A 30 21.17 1.95 13.64
CA ALA A 30 22.10 3.05 13.49
C ALA A 30 21.84 3.89 12.23
N THR A 31 21.75 3.24 11.07
CA THR A 31 21.52 3.89 9.78
C THR A 31 20.13 4.52 9.71
N MET A 32 19.11 3.92 10.34
CA MET A 32 17.80 4.54 10.52
C MET A 32 17.87 5.80 11.41
N LEU A 33 18.58 5.73 12.54
CA LEU A 33 18.78 6.86 13.45
C LEU A 33 19.65 7.97 12.85
N ARG A 34 20.47 7.65 11.85
CA ARG A 34 21.49 8.54 11.27
C ARG A 34 21.21 8.96 9.84
N GLY A 35 20.02 8.63 9.31
CA GLY A 35 19.63 8.95 7.94
C GLY A 35 20.07 10.37 7.58
N ASN A 36 21.06 10.46 6.69
CA ASN A 36 21.77 11.70 6.37
C ASN A 36 20.77 12.83 6.04
N VAL A 37 21.09 14.08 6.34
CA VAL A 37 20.30 15.26 5.88
C VAL A 37 20.01 15.16 4.38
N MET A 38 20.94 14.63 3.59
CA MET A 38 20.73 14.36 2.16
C MET A 38 19.67 13.29 1.90
N VAL A 39 19.62 12.22 2.71
CA VAL A 39 18.54 11.21 2.64
C VAL A 39 17.21 11.82 3.04
N ALA A 40 17.17 12.60 4.12
CA ALA A 40 15.96 13.32 4.53
C ALA A 40 15.49 14.31 3.45
N ALA A 41 16.41 15.04 2.82
CA ALA A 41 16.13 15.96 1.72
C ALA A 41 15.64 15.23 0.47
N ILE A 42 16.25 14.10 0.11
CA ILE A 42 15.81 13.27 -1.01
C ILE A 42 14.42 12.70 -0.71
N VAL A 43 14.21 12.08 0.45
CA VAL A 43 12.88 11.58 0.86
C VAL A 43 11.84 12.69 0.86
N PHE A 44 12.20 13.90 1.32
CA PHE A 44 11.33 15.07 1.27
C PHE A 44 11.02 15.49 -0.17
N LEU A 45 12.01 15.56 -1.07
CA LEU A 45 11.80 15.86 -2.49
C LEU A 45 10.95 14.79 -3.18
N PHE A 46 11.17 13.51 -2.87
CA PHE A 46 10.37 12.40 -3.39
C PHE A 46 8.94 12.39 -2.84
N ALA A 47 8.74 12.75 -1.57
CA ALA A 47 7.42 12.86 -0.95
C ALA A 47 6.63 14.03 -1.55
N ASN A 48 7.27 15.18 -1.79
CA ASN A 48 6.61 16.37 -2.34
C ASN A 48 6.38 16.31 -3.86
N SER A 49 7.21 15.59 -4.61
CA SER A 49 7.04 15.46 -6.07
C SER A 49 5.90 14.52 -6.47
N GLY A 50 5.32 13.76 -5.54
CA GLY A 50 4.33 12.71 -5.85
C GLY A 50 4.92 11.49 -6.57
N GLY A 51 6.19 11.55 -7.02
CA GLY A 51 6.89 10.45 -7.68
C GLY A 51 6.93 9.19 -6.81
N TRP A 52 7.00 9.36 -5.49
CA TRP A 52 6.89 8.24 -4.54
C TRP A 52 5.57 7.47 -4.67
N LYS A 53 4.46 8.20 -4.79
CA LYS A 53 3.14 7.59 -4.88
C LYS A 53 2.95 6.87 -6.22
N HIS A 54 3.48 7.42 -7.31
CA HIS A 54 3.51 6.75 -8.62
C HIS A 54 4.34 5.46 -8.61
N PHE A 55 5.60 5.54 -8.20
CA PHE A 55 6.48 4.37 -8.09
C PHE A 55 5.86 3.30 -7.20
N GLY A 56 5.31 3.73 -6.08
CA GLY A 56 4.60 2.90 -5.14
C GLY A 56 3.39 2.18 -5.71
N SER A 57 2.54 2.92 -6.43
CA SER A 57 1.39 2.38 -7.13
C SER A 57 1.82 1.35 -8.18
N THR A 58 2.91 1.61 -8.93
CA THR A 58 3.46 0.65 -9.91
C THR A 58 3.89 -0.67 -9.25
N ILE A 59 4.53 -0.61 -8.09
CA ILE A 59 4.92 -1.83 -7.35
C ILE A 59 3.68 -2.57 -6.84
N ALA A 60 2.71 -1.86 -6.26
CA ALA A 60 1.47 -2.46 -5.80
C ALA A 60 0.68 -3.10 -6.96
N ALA A 61 0.73 -2.48 -8.14
CA ALA A 61 0.15 -3.02 -9.36
C ALA A 61 0.84 -4.31 -9.81
N TYR A 62 2.18 -4.34 -9.80
CA TYR A 62 2.94 -5.55 -10.13
C TYR A 62 2.70 -6.68 -9.12
N ASP A 63 2.71 -6.37 -7.82
CA ASP A 63 2.38 -7.29 -6.72
C ASP A 63 1.00 -7.91 -6.93
N PHE A 64 -0.01 -7.08 -7.20
CA PHE A 64 -1.38 -7.52 -7.47
C PHE A 64 -1.49 -8.37 -8.74
N TRP A 65 -0.83 -7.97 -9.84
CA TRP A 65 -0.81 -8.74 -11.08
C TRP A 65 -0.18 -10.12 -10.86
N TRP A 66 0.95 -10.19 -10.17
CA TRP A 66 1.63 -11.46 -9.89
C TRP A 66 0.83 -12.34 -8.93
N ALA A 67 0.20 -11.75 -7.91
CA ALA A 67 -0.69 -12.46 -7.00
C ALA A 67 -1.88 -13.10 -7.76
N ALA A 68 -2.41 -12.42 -8.79
CA ALA A 68 -3.43 -13.01 -9.67
C ALA A 68 -2.91 -14.23 -10.42
N GLN A 69 -1.71 -14.14 -11.01
CA GLN A 69 -1.08 -15.25 -11.75
C GLN A 69 -0.85 -16.48 -10.85
N ILE A 70 -0.34 -16.28 -9.64
CA ILE A 70 -0.13 -17.37 -8.67
C ILE A 70 -1.46 -17.99 -8.24
N SER A 71 -2.48 -17.15 -7.99
CA SER A 71 -3.78 -17.61 -7.50
C SER A 71 -4.58 -18.42 -8.53
N GLU A 72 -4.19 -18.41 -9.82
CA GLU A 72 -4.85 -19.23 -10.85
C GLU A 72 -4.79 -20.73 -10.53
N LEU A 73 -3.78 -21.16 -9.78
CA LEU A 73 -3.62 -22.54 -9.37
C LEU A 73 -4.58 -22.96 -8.25
N SER A 74 -5.20 -22.00 -7.58
CA SER A 74 -6.03 -22.21 -6.40
C SER A 74 -7.30 -21.37 -6.48
N VAL A 75 -8.04 -21.48 -7.59
CA VAL A 75 -9.29 -20.74 -7.77
C VAL A 75 -10.26 -21.16 -6.65
N PRO A 76 -10.62 -20.26 -5.73
CA PRO A 76 -11.62 -20.56 -4.72
C PRO A 76 -12.95 -20.87 -5.41
N SER A 77 -13.68 -21.86 -4.89
CA SER A 77 -15.00 -22.24 -5.40
C SER A 77 -16.06 -21.15 -5.21
N GLU A 78 -15.77 -20.13 -4.40
CA GLU A 78 -16.76 -19.13 -3.99
C GLU A 78 -16.34 -17.72 -4.44
N GLN A 79 -17.05 -17.19 -5.44
CA GLN A 79 -16.98 -15.82 -5.91
C GLN A 79 -18.41 -15.29 -6.15
N PRO A 80 -18.66 -13.98 -5.95
CA PRO A 80 -19.92 -13.40 -6.36
C PRO A 80 -20.04 -13.46 -7.88
N LEU A 81 -21.23 -13.81 -8.38
CA LEU A 81 -21.53 -13.79 -9.81
C LEU A 81 -21.75 -12.34 -10.25
N VAL A 82 -20.99 -11.89 -11.24
CA VAL A 82 -21.23 -10.60 -11.90
C VAL A 82 -22.22 -10.83 -13.03
N ILE A 83 -23.39 -10.20 -12.94
CA ILE A 83 -24.30 -10.10 -14.08
C ILE A 83 -24.03 -8.74 -14.72
N ALA A 84 -23.36 -8.75 -15.87
CA ALA A 84 -22.97 -7.56 -16.59
C ALA A 84 -23.90 -7.34 -17.77
N ILE A 85 -24.73 -6.30 -17.70
CA ILE A 85 -25.53 -5.88 -18.84
C ILE A 85 -24.58 -5.23 -19.84
N ASP A 86 -24.43 -5.84 -21.00
CA ASP A 86 -23.53 -5.37 -22.04
C ASP A 86 -24.20 -4.32 -22.96
N ASP A 87 -23.47 -3.87 -23.99
CA ASP A 87 -24.00 -2.90 -24.95
C ASP A 87 -25.24 -3.42 -25.71
N GLU A 88 -25.34 -4.75 -25.92
CA GLU A 88 -26.49 -5.38 -26.59
C GLU A 88 -27.70 -5.40 -25.66
N GLY A 89 -27.53 -5.86 -24.42
CA GLY A 89 -28.58 -5.84 -23.41
C GLY A 89 -29.06 -4.42 -23.12
N TYR A 90 -28.15 -3.45 -23.03
CA TYR A 90 -28.52 -2.05 -22.87
C TYR A 90 -29.33 -1.53 -24.06
N ARG A 91 -28.89 -1.81 -25.29
CA ARG A 91 -29.57 -1.34 -26.51
C ARG A 91 -30.91 -2.02 -26.76
N HIS A 92 -30.97 -3.34 -26.68
CA HIS A 92 -32.12 -4.13 -27.09
C HIS A 92 -33.10 -4.34 -25.95
N PHE A 93 -32.62 -4.74 -24.77
CA PHE A 93 -33.49 -4.95 -23.63
C PHE A 93 -33.88 -3.62 -22.99
N PHE A 94 -32.95 -2.68 -22.79
CA PHE A 94 -33.26 -1.37 -22.17
C PHE A 94 -33.54 -0.23 -23.16
N SER A 95 -33.68 -0.53 -24.46
CA SER A 95 -33.90 0.47 -25.52
C SER A 95 -32.82 1.57 -25.61
N GLY A 96 -31.63 1.33 -25.06
CA GLY A 96 -30.52 2.28 -25.02
C GLY A 96 -30.78 3.54 -24.18
N ARG A 97 -31.71 3.49 -23.23
CA ARG A 97 -32.12 4.67 -22.42
C ARG A 97 -31.51 4.65 -21.02
N SER A 98 -31.07 5.82 -20.58
CA SER A 98 -30.69 6.10 -19.20
C SER A 98 -31.56 7.26 -18.67
N PRO A 99 -32.19 7.13 -17.49
CA PRO A 99 -32.20 5.94 -16.64
C PRO A 99 -32.89 4.74 -17.29
N VAL A 100 -32.55 3.54 -16.84
CA VAL A 100 -33.14 2.29 -17.37
C VAL A 100 -34.62 2.14 -17.00
N SER A 101 -35.42 1.56 -17.90
CA SER A 101 -36.86 1.32 -17.69
C SER A 101 -37.11 0.47 -16.44
N ARG A 102 -37.98 0.96 -15.55
CA ARG A 102 -38.35 0.29 -14.30
C ARG A 102 -39.10 -1.02 -14.54
N THR A 103 -39.94 -1.09 -15.57
CA THR A 103 -40.64 -2.33 -15.98
C THR A 103 -39.68 -3.40 -16.46
N GLN A 104 -38.67 -3.03 -17.26
CA GLN A 104 -37.67 -3.96 -17.78
C GLN A 104 -36.73 -4.42 -16.67
N MET A 105 -36.32 -3.50 -15.79
CA MET A 105 -35.54 -3.86 -14.60
C MET A 105 -36.31 -4.82 -13.70
N LEU A 106 -37.60 -4.58 -13.45
CA LEU A 106 -38.46 -5.48 -12.68
C LEU A 106 -38.50 -6.89 -13.30
N ALA A 107 -38.64 -7.01 -14.61
CA ALA A 107 -38.61 -8.30 -15.29
C ALA A 107 -37.26 -9.03 -15.10
N LEU A 108 -36.15 -8.30 -15.23
CA LEU A 108 -34.81 -8.84 -14.99
C LEU A 108 -34.62 -9.31 -13.53
N LEU A 109 -35.00 -8.48 -12.56
CA LEU A 109 -34.87 -8.82 -11.14
C LEU A 109 -35.79 -9.97 -10.72
N ARG A 110 -36.97 -10.10 -11.32
CA ARG A 110 -37.87 -11.25 -11.10
C ARG A 110 -37.21 -12.56 -11.55
N VAL A 111 -36.58 -12.59 -12.73
CA VAL A 111 -35.80 -13.77 -13.15
C VAL A 111 -34.68 -14.07 -12.17
N ILE A 112 -33.95 -13.06 -11.70
CA ILE A 112 -32.90 -13.27 -10.68
C ILE A 112 -33.50 -13.84 -9.40
N GLN A 113 -34.63 -13.31 -8.91
CA GLN A 113 -35.28 -13.80 -7.70
C GLN A 113 -35.76 -15.24 -7.82
N ASP A 114 -36.40 -15.59 -8.94
CA ASP A 114 -37.04 -16.89 -9.16
C ASP A 114 -36.02 -18.01 -9.41
N HIS A 115 -34.84 -17.67 -9.95
CA HIS A 115 -33.78 -18.63 -10.30
C HIS A 115 -32.55 -18.59 -9.38
N THR A 116 -32.69 -18.02 -8.18
CA THR A 116 -31.63 -18.03 -7.16
C THR A 116 -32.17 -18.48 -5.81
N ALA A 117 -31.28 -18.90 -4.92
CA ALA A 117 -31.71 -19.30 -3.58
C ALA A 117 -32.28 -18.10 -2.79
N PRO A 118 -33.19 -18.33 -1.83
CA PRO A 118 -33.77 -17.25 -1.02
C PRO A 118 -32.74 -16.44 -0.24
N ASP A 119 -31.62 -17.05 0.13
CA ASP A 119 -30.48 -16.43 0.84
C ASP A 119 -29.46 -15.77 -0.10
N THR A 120 -29.64 -15.89 -1.43
CA THR A 120 -28.78 -15.21 -2.40
C THR A 120 -29.00 -13.71 -2.30
N ARG A 121 -27.93 -12.97 -1.99
CA ARG A 121 -27.96 -11.51 -1.94
C ARG A 121 -27.55 -10.89 -3.26
N VAL A 122 -28.16 -9.76 -3.62
CA VAL A 122 -27.97 -9.08 -4.90
C VAL A 122 -27.64 -7.61 -4.66
N ALA A 123 -26.44 -7.19 -5.05
CA ALA A 123 -26.08 -5.78 -5.15
C ALA A 123 -26.35 -5.27 -6.57
N ILE A 124 -27.01 -4.12 -6.67
CA ILE A 124 -27.37 -3.50 -7.94
C ILE A 124 -26.56 -2.20 -8.07
N ASP A 125 -25.69 -2.14 -9.07
CA ASP A 125 -24.86 -0.99 -9.43
C ASP A 125 -25.47 -0.24 -10.62
N ILE A 126 -26.77 0.07 -10.49
CA ILE A 126 -27.57 0.80 -11.48
C ILE A 126 -28.55 1.67 -10.69
N ASP A 127 -28.66 2.94 -11.05
CA ASP A 127 -29.54 3.86 -10.36
C ASP A 127 -31.03 3.51 -10.54
N LEU A 128 -31.64 3.03 -9.45
CA LEU A 128 -33.06 2.68 -9.35
C LEU A 128 -33.89 3.72 -8.62
N SER A 129 -33.34 4.92 -8.39
CA SER A 129 -34.04 6.00 -7.72
C SER A 129 -35.31 6.47 -8.47
N PRO A 130 -36.30 7.05 -7.77
CA PRO A 130 -37.52 7.53 -8.42
C PRO A 130 -37.25 8.57 -9.51
N ILE A 131 -37.87 8.37 -10.67
CA ILE A 131 -37.79 9.30 -11.81
C ILE A 131 -39.14 10.00 -11.96
N SER A 132 -39.11 11.30 -12.27
CA SER A 132 -40.33 12.05 -12.54
C SER A 132 -41.07 11.48 -13.76
N GLY A 133 -42.37 11.20 -13.60
CA GLY A 133 -43.23 10.67 -14.67
C GLY A 133 -43.29 9.15 -14.78
N ALA A 134 -42.61 8.40 -13.90
CA ALA A 134 -42.64 6.93 -13.87
C ALA A 134 -43.09 6.41 -12.49
N GLN A 135 -44.01 7.11 -11.82
CA GLN A 135 -44.37 6.81 -10.42
C GLN A 135 -45.06 5.46 -10.29
N SER A 136 -45.86 5.06 -11.28
CA SER A 136 -46.57 3.77 -11.26
C SER A 136 -45.58 2.62 -11.40
N GLU A 137 -44.64 2.71 -12.34
CA GLU A 137 -43.63 1.69 -12.58
C GLU A 137 -42.62 1.62 -11.42
N GLN A 138 -42.26 2.77 -10.84
CA GLN A 138 -41.45 2.83 -9.63
C GLN A 138 -42.15 2.15 -8.46
N GLY A 139 -43.44 2.42 -8.24
CA GLY A 139 -44.22 1.79 -7.17
C GLY A 139 -44.29 0.27 -7.31
N ALA A 140 -44.41 -0.25 -8.54
CA ALA A 140 -44.37 -1.69 -8.82
C ALA A 140 -42.99 -2.30 -8.52
N LEU A 141 -41.91 -1.63 -8.92
CA LEU A 141 -40.54 -2.06 -8.62
C LEU A 141 -40.26 -2.06 -7.12
N ASP A 142 -40.60 -0.97 -6.42
CA ASP A 142 -40.43 -0.84 -4.97
C ASP A 142 -41.22 -1.93 -4.22
N SER A 143 -42.45 -2.20 -4.64
CA SER A 143 -43.29 -3.28 -4.08
C SER A 143 -42.63 -4.64 -4.21
N PHE A 144 -42.12 -4.95 -5.40
CA PHE A 144 -41.40 -6.21 -5.65
C PHE A 144 -40.14 -6.33 -4.78
N LEU A 145 -39.32 -5.29 -4.69
CA LEU A 145 -38.11 -5.31 -3.85
C LEU A 145 -38.45 -5.62 -2.38
N MET A 146 -39.57 -5.07 -1.89
CA MET A 146 -40.04 -5.29 -0.52
C MET A 146 -40.60 -6.70 -0.24
N GLU A 147 -40.86 -7.53 -1.26
CA GLU A 147 -41.33 -8.92 -1.08
C GLU A 147 -40.27 -9.82 -0.43
N THR A 148 -38.98 -9.55 -0.67
CA THR A 148 -37.86 -10.32 -0.12
C THR A 148 -36.86 -9.41 0.60
N PRO A 149 -37.18 -8.96 1.83
CA PRO A 149 -36.32 -8.07 2.60
C PRO A 149 -34.94 -8.72 2.85
N GLY A 150 -33.87 -7.94 2.79
CA GLY A 150 -32.48 -8.39 2.99
C GLY A 150 -31.78 -8.97 1.75
N LYS A 151 -32.53 -9.33 0.70
CA LYS A 151 -31.98 -9.80 -0.57
C LYS A 151 -31.28 -8.69 -1.35
N TRP A 152 -31.85 -7.50 -1.34
CA TRP A 152 -31.45 -6.41 -2.23
C TRP A 152 -30.54 -5.37 -1.56
N VAL A 153 -29.47 -5.00 -2.26
CA VAL A 153 -28.62 -3.84 -1.95
C VAL A 153 -28.65 -2.88 -3.15
N LEU A 154 -29.17 -1.68 -2.92
CA LEU A 154 -29.32 -0.64 -3.94
C LEU A 154 -28.19 0.41 -3.86
N PRO A 155 -27.92 1.16 -4.92
CA PRO A 155 -26.91 2.22 -4.86
C PRO A 155 -27.46 3.44 -4.14
N ALA A 156 -26.68 3.99 -3.22
CA ALA A 156 -26.97 5.26 -2.55
C ALA A 156 -26.47 6.42 -3.41
N VAL A 157 -27.32 6.88 -4.34
CA VAL A 157 -27.00 7.99 -5.24
C VAL A 157 -27.19 9.35 -4.57
N GLN A 158 -26.34 10.31 -4.93
CA GLN A 158 -26.44 11.70 -4.50
C GLN A 158 -27.40 12.46 -5.44
N GLY A 159 -28.33 13.23 -4.87
CA GLY A 159 -29.19 14.13 -5.65
C GLY A 159 -28.43 15.39 -6.07
N ALA A 160 -28.78 15.96 -7.23
CA ALA A 160 -28.19 17.17 -7.77
C ALA A 160 -28.76 18.46 -7.13
N SER A 161 -29.95 18.37 -6.53
CA SER A 161 -30.63 19.51 -5.89
C SER A 161 -31.12 19.18 -4.48
N ALA A 162 -31.34 20.21 -3.64
CA ALA A 162 -31.82 20.01 -2.27
C ALA A 162 -33.18 19.29 -2.20
N TRP A 163 -34.09 19.58 -3.13
CA TRP A 163 -35.38 18.91 -3.23
C TRP A 163 -35.20 17.43 -3.58
N GLU A 164 -34.38 17.13 -4.58
CA GLU A 164 -34.08 15.75 -4.98
C GLU A 164 -33.39 14.96 -3.86
N VAL A 165 -32.43 15.58 -3.15
CA VAL A 165 -31.78 14.98 -1.98
C VAL A 165 -32.80 14.57 -0.91
N GLN A 166 -33.79 15.42 -0.64
CA GLN A 166 -34.85 15.11 0.33
C GLN A 166 -35.76 13.98 -0.17
N THR A 167 -36.22 14.03 -1.43
CA THR A 167 -37.03 12.96 -2.01
C THR A 167 -36.30 11.61 -2.01
N LEU A 168 -35.02 11.60 -2.39
CA LEU A 168 -34.18 10.40 -2.35
C LEU A 168 -33.99 9.90 -0.92
N ARG A 169 -33.80 10.79 0.05
CA ARG A 169 -33.67 10.41 1.47
C ARG A 169 -34.94 9.72 1.96
N GLU A 170 -36.11 10.29 1.72
CA GLU A 170 -37.40 9.73 2.14
C GLU A 170 -37.65 8.35 1.51
N TRP A 171 -37.37 8.21 0.20
CA TRP A 171 -37.47 6.93 -0.51
C TRP A 171 -36.51 5.88 0.07
N ARG A 172 -35.23 6.23 0.28
CA ARG A 172 -34.26 5.31 0.88
C ARG A 172 -34.68 4.89 2.28
N GLU A 173 -35.08 5.82 3.14
CA GLU A 173 -35.52 5.51 4.51
C GLU A 173 -36.76 4.59 4.53
N ALA A 174 -37.69 4.78 3.60
CA ALA A 174 -38.84 3.90 3.44
C ALA A 174 -38.43 2.46 3.10
N LEU A 175 -37.54 2.27 2.11
CA LEU A 175 -37.02 0.96 1.71
C LEU A 175 -36.11 0.33 2.78
N CYS A 176 -35.28 1.12 3.46
CA CYS A 176 -34.43 0.69 4.57
C CYS A 176 -35.24 0.10 5.72
N ARG A 177 -36.35 0.74 6.11
CA ARG A 177 -37.26 0.22 7.14
C ARG A 177 -37.89 -1.13 6.77
N ARG A 178 -37.88 -1.46 5.48
CA ARG A 178 -38.35 -2.72 4.92
C ARG A 178 -37.21 -3.71 4.67
N GLY A 179 -36.01 -3.45 5.18
CA GLY A 179 -34.87 -4.37 5.08
C GLY A 179 -34.11 -4.33 3.75
N ILE A 180 -34.42 -3.38 2.86
CA ILE A 180 -33.58 -3.11 1.68
C ILE A 180 -32.35 -2.34 2.14
N GLN A 181 -31.18 -2.74 1.66
CA GLN A 181 -29.95 -2.04 2.03
C GLN A 181 -29.52 -1.08 0.94
N PHE A 182 -28.69 -0.12 1.33
CA PHE A 182 -28.05 0.81 0.40
C PHE A 182 -26.53 0.74 0.57
N GLY A 183 -25.81 0.92 -0.53
CA GLY A 183 -24.36 1.03 -0.53
C GLY A 183 -23.87 2.08 -1.52
N LEU A 184 -22.72 2.68 -1.25
CA LEU A 184 -22.08 3.64 -2.15
C LEU A 184 -21.65 2.92 -3.44
N PRO A 185 -22.07 3.38 -4.63
CA PRO A 185 -21.64 2.80 -5.91
C PRO A 185 -20.20 3.22 -6.29
N TYR A 186 -19.58 4.12 -5.52
CA TYR A 186 -18.28 4.70 -5.85
C TYR A 186 -17.12 3.74 -5.58
N VAL A 187 -16.14 3.75 -6.50
CA VAL A 187 -14.86 3.08 -6.34
C VAL A 187 -13.82 4.14 -5.93
N PRO A 188 -13.09 3.98 -4.82
CA PRO A 188 -12.05 4.93 -4.46
C PRO A 188 -10.92 4.87 -5.49
N THR A 189 -10.50 6.03 -5.98
CA THR A 189 -9.38 6.14 -6.93
C THR A 189 -8.19 6.90 -6.34
N GLU A 190 -7.00 6.60 -6.85
CA GLU A 190 -5.74 7.27 -6.56
C GLU A 190 -4.98 7.40 -7.88
N PHE A 191 -4.69 8.64 -8.31
CA PHE A 191 -4.12 8.96 -9.64
C PHE A 191 -4.96 8.47 -10.83
N GLY A 192 -6.29 8.45 -10.68
CA GLY A 192 -7.20 7.98 -11.74
C GLY A 192 -7.28 6.45 -11.88
N ALA A 193 -6.54 5.69 -11.06
CA ALA A 193 -6.65 4.24 -10.97
C ALA A 193 -7.40 3.84 -9.68
N PRO A 194 -8.11 2.70 -9.65
CA PRO A 194 -8.82 2.26 -8.45
C PRO A 194 -7.82 1.84 -7.37
N ARG A 195 -8.11 2.18 -6.11
CA ARG A 195 -7.31 1.75 -4.96
C ARG A 195 -7.56 0.25 -4.73
N LEU A 196 -6.52 -0.56 -4.94
CA LEU A 196 -6.62 -2.02 -4.85
C LEU A 196 -6.83 -2.55 -3.42
N THR A 197 -6.55 -1.73 -2.41
CA THR A 197 -6.46 -2.12 -1.00
C THR A 197 -7.62 -1.60 -0.14
N HIS A 198 -8.41 -0.67 -0.67
CA HIS A 198 -9.43 0.05 0.08
C HIS A 198 -10.72 0.14 -0.73
N GLN A 199 -11.85 0.14 -0.01
CA GLN A 199 -13.15 0.54 -0.52
C GLN A 199 -13.69 1.69 0.33
N TYR A 200 -14.74 2.37 -0.12
CA TYR A 200 -15.49 3.22 0.81
C TYR A 200 -16.23 2.34 1.84
N ALA A 201 -16.28 2.78 3.08
CA ALA A 201 -17.16 2.19 4.08
C ALA A 201 -18.60 2.28 3.57
N HIS A 202 -19.38 1.22 3.76
CA HIS A 202 -20.74 1.13 3.19
C HIS A 202 -20.76 1.18 1.65
N SER A 203 -19.68 0.85 0.95
CA SER A 203 -19.73 0.55 -0.49
C SER A 203 -20.73 -0.57 -0.80
N LEU A 204 -21.20 -0.68 -2.05
CA LEU A 204 -22.05 -1.78 -2.50
C LEU A 204 -21.50 -3.15 -2.07
N GLY A 205 -20.19 -3.35 -2.25
CA GLY A 205 -19.51 -4.56 -1.79
C GLY A 205 -19.55 -4.77 -0.28
N ASP A 206 -19.29 -3.72 0.53
CA ASP A 206 -19.34 -3.81 2.00
C ASP A 206 -20.77 -4.09 2.51
N SER A 207 -21.78 -3.48 1.90
CA SER A 207 -23.20 -3.73 2.23
C SER A 207 -23.64 -5.14 1.83
N LEU A 208 -23.15 -5.67 0.70
CA LEU A 208 -23.43 -7.05 0.27
C LEU A 208 -22.90 -8.13 1.23
N LEU A 209 -21.89 -7.80 2.05
CA LEU A 209 -21.33 -8.71 3.05
C LEU A 209 -22.09 -8.70 4.38
N LYS A 210 -22.88 -7.64 4.66
CA LYS A 210 -23.55 -7.43 5.95
C LYS A 210 -25.02 -7.78 5.89
N ALA A 211 -25.49 -8.70 6.74
CA ALA A 211 -26.91 -9.06 6.82
C ALA A 211 -27.82 -7.85 7.12
N THR A 212 -27.34 -6.89 7.91
CA THR A 212 -28.00 -5.61 8.20
C THR A 212 -26.98 -4.47 8.16
N SER A 213 -27.39 -3.33 7.61
CA SER A 213 -26.62 -2.08 7.64
C SER A 213 -27.56 -0.93 8.01
N PRO A 214 -27.08 0.12 8.71
CA PRO A 214 -27.86 1.33 8.89
C PRO A 214 -28.22 1.92 7.52
N CYS A 215 -29.33 2.68 7.46
CA CYS A 215 -29.69 3.36 6.23
C CYS A 215 -28.62 4.41 5.92
N LEU A 216 -27.95 4.26 4.79
CA LEU A 216 -26.82 5.09 4.39
C LEU A 216 -27.31 6.45 3.86
N ASP A 217 -26.75 7.54 4.37
CA ASP A 217 -26.85 8.86 3.75
C ASP A 217 -25.60 9.10 2.87
N PRO A 218 -25.74 9.13 1.53
CA PRO A 218 -24.61 9.35 0.62
C PRO A 218 -24.03 10.78 0.69
N GLN A 219 -24.63 11.68 1.48
CA GLN A 219 -24.08 13.00 1.79
C GLN A 219 -23.03 12.96 2.91
N GLU A 220 -22.94 11.85 3.66
CA GLU A 220 -21.91 11.70 4.68
C GLU A 220 -20.50 11.68 4.07
N PRO A 221 -19.47 12.19 4.78
CA PRO A 221 -18.10 12.15 4.31
C PRO A 221 -17.68 10.74 3.92
N LEU A 222 -17.19 10.58 2.70
CA LEU A 222 -16.71 9.29 2.19
C LEU A 222 -15.49 8.83 3.00
N THR A 223 -15.71 7.84 3.87
CA THR A 223 -14.63 7.23 4.66
C THR A 223 -14.10 5.99 3.95
N GLN A 224 -12.78 5.84 3.87
CA GLN A 224 -12.17 4.66 3.27
C GLN A 224 -11.92 3.59 4.34
N LYS A 225 -12.18 2.34 3.98
CA LYS A 225 -11.99 1.14 4.80
C LYS A 225 -11.06 0.17 4.07
N ALA A 226 -10.18 -0.48 4.83
CA ALA A 226 -9.36 -1.57 4.31
C ALA A 226 -10.26 -2.73 3.84
N MET A 227 -10.27 -2.97 2.54
CA MET A 227 -11.05 -4.02 1.89
C MET A 227 -10.36 -4.34 0.56
N PRO A 228 -9.30 -5.16 0.61
CA PRO A 228 -8.50 -5.45 -0.57
C PRO A 228 -9.31 -6.20 -1.63
N LEU A 229 -9.09 -5.84 -2.89
CA LEU A 229 -9.66 -6.55 -4.02
C LEU A 229 -9.01 -7.94 -4.13
N ALA A 230 -9.81 -8.97 -4.42
CA ALA A 230 -9.27 -10.27 -4.79
C ALA A 230 -8.69 -10.23 -6.21
N ALA A 231 -7.36 -10.39 -6.31
CA ALA A 231 -6.65 -10.37 -7.59
C ALA A 231 -7.15 -11.44 -8.58
N TYR A 232 -7.42 -12.65 -8.08
CA TYR A 232 -7.96 -13.75 -8.90
C TYR A 232 -9.36 -13.47 -9.44
N ALA A 233 -10.24 -12.87 -8.62
CA ALA A 233 -11.60 -12.55 -9.01
C ALA A 233 -11.64 -11.43 -10.05
N LEU A 234 -10.68 -10.51 -10.02
CA LEU A 234 -10.56 -9.47 -11.05
C LEU A 234 -9.89 -9.99 -12.33
N HIS A 235 -9.02 -11.01 -12.23
CA HIS A 235 -8.39 -11.64 -13.39
C HIS A 235 -9.36 -12.53 -14.16
N ARG A 236 -10.13 -13.36 -13.43
CA ARG A 236 -11.12 -14.30 -13.98
C ARG A 236 -12.45 -14.15 -13.23
N PRO A 237 -13.18 -13.04 -13.45
CA PRO A 237 -14.46 -12.84 -12.77
C PRO A 237 -15.44 -13.96 -13.15
N ALA A 238 -16.25 -14.39 -12.19
CA ALA A 238 -17.45 -15.16 -12.46
C ALA A 238 -18.46 -14.25 -13.19
N LEU A 239 -18.22 -14.01 -14.47
CA LEU A 239 -18.97 -13.07 -15.29
C LEU A 239 -20.04 -13.80 -16.12
N LEU A 240 -21.25 -13.27 -16.07
CA LEU A 240 -22.35 -13.61 -16.95
C LEU A 240 -22.78 -12.32 -17.66
N THR A 241 -22.55 -12.24 -18.96
CA THR A 241 -23.03 -11.13 -19.77
C THR A 241 -24.53 -11.29 -20.03
N PHE A 242 -25.27 -10.19 -19.93
CA PHE A 242 -26.69 -10.14 -20.23
C PHE A 242 -26.92 -9.30 -21.49
N ASP A 243 -27.33 -9.99 -22.55
CA ASP A 243 -27.60 -9.47 -23.90
C ASP A 243 -29.09 -9.13 -24.12
N GLY A 244 -29.94 -9.41 -23.13
CA GLY A 244 -31.39 -9.21 -23.19
C GLY A 244 -32.22 -10.49 -23.12
N ASP A 245 -31.63 -11.67 -23.24
CA ASP A 245 -32.36 -12.93 -23.14
C ASP A 245 -32.56 -13.37 -21.68
N LEU A 246 -33.76 -13.10 -21.16
CA LEU A 246 -34.18 -13.50 -19.81
C LEU A 246 -34.18 -15.02 -19.59
N HIS A 247 -34.46 -15.83 -20.62
CA HIS A 247 -34.46 -17.29 -20.51
C HIS A 247 -33.03 -17.85 -20.48
N ALA A 248 -32.11 -17.27 -21.24
CA ALA A 248 -30.68 -17.62 -21.15
C ALA A 248 -30.11 -17.28 -19.78
N LEU A 249 -30.48 -16.12 -19.22
CA LEU A 249 -30.13 -15.72 -17.87
C LEU A 249 -30.65 -16.71 -16.82
N ALA A 250 -31.94 -17.04 -16.86
CA ALA A 250 -32.59 -18.01 -15.97
C ALA A 250 -31.83 -19.35 -15.92
N ARG A 251 -31.58 -19.95 -17.09
CA ARG A 251 -30.82 -21.21 -17.20
C ARG A 251 -29.42 -21.10 -16.61
N SER A 252 -28.75 -19.97 -16.84
CA SER A 252 -27.39 -19.74 -16.33
C SER A 252 -27.37 -19.63 -14.80
N LEU A 253 -28.40 -19.02 -14.20
CA LEU A 253 -28.55 -18.91 -12.75
C LEU A 253 -28.85 -20.27 -12.11
N ASP A 254 -29.76 -21.06 -12.70
CA ASP A 254 -30.08 -22.42 -12.24
C ASP A 254 -28.87 -23.34 -12.19
N LEU A 255 -27.99 -23.21 -13.19
CA LEU A 255 -26.74 -23.99 -13.30
C LEU A 255 -25.68 -23.54 -12.29
N ARG A 256 -25.52 -22.23 -12.08
CA ARG A 256 -24.43 -21.67 -11.26
C ARG A 256 -24.75 -21.60 -9.77
N ARG A 257 -26.03 -21.40 -9.42
CA ARG A 257 -26.54 -21.25 -8.04
C ARG A 257 -25.65 -20.33 -7.18
N PRO A 258 -25.46 -19.06 -7.59
CA PRO A 258 -24.53 -18.17 -6.93
C PRO A 258 -25.00 -17.82 -5.50
N LYS A 259 -24.07 -17.68 -4.56
CA LYS A 259 -24.38 -17.21 -3.18
C LYS A 259 -24.62 -15.70 -3.11
N ALA A 260 -23.98 -14.95 -3.99
CA ALA A 260 -24.23 -13.51 -4.14
C ALA A 260 -24.06 -13.09 -5.59
N ILE A 261 -24.74 -12.01 -5.95
CA ILE A 261 -24.75 -11.43 -7.28
C ILE A 261 -24.38 -9.95 -7.17
N VAL A 262 -23.56 -9.47 -8.10
CA VAL A 262 -23.39 -8.04 -8.37
C VAL A 262 -23.90 -7.78 -9.80
N LEU A 263 -25.01 -7.07 -9.90
CA LEU A 263 -25.67 -6.69 -11.15
C LEU A 263 -25.25 -5.27 -11.51
N GLY A 264 -24.76 -5.04 -12.73
CA GLY A 264 -24.36 -3.70 -13.16
C GLY A 264 -24.23 -3.59 -14.67
N GLY A 265 -24.04 -2.37 -15.13
CA GLY A 265 -23.75 -2.08 -16.54
C GLY A 265 -22.28 -2.21 -16.87
N ILE A 266 -21.98 -2.70 -18.08
CA ILE A 266 -20.65 -2.58 -18.69
C ILE A 266 -20.69 -1.75 -19.99
N TRP A 267 -21.75 -0.94 -20.13
CA TRP A 267 -21.92 0.01 -21.22
C TRP A 267 -21.34 1.39 -20.86
N GLY A 268 -20.94 2.16 -21.86
CA GLY A 268 -20.37 3.51 -21.65
C GLY A 268 -18.92 3.52 -21.21
N LYS A 269 -18.36 4.73 -21.06
CA LYS A 269 -16.93 4.96 -20.73
C LYS A 269 -16.68 5.34 -19.28
N ASP A 270 -17.69 5.89 -18.59
CA ASP A 270 -17.50 6.57 -17.30
C ASP A 270 -17.29 5.61 -16.12
N ASP A 271 -17.69 4.34 -16.28
CA ASP A 271 -17.48 3.29 -15.27
C ASP A 271 -16.30 2.35 -15.60
N ARG A 272 -15.38 2.79 -16.47
CA ARG A 272 -14.18 2.02 -16.81
C ARG A 272 -12.98 2.50 -16.01
N PHE A 273 -12.32 1.56 -15.35
CA PHE A 273 -11.14 1.80 -14.53
C PHE A 273 -9.94 1.06 -15.10
N GLU A 274 -8.81 1.75 -15.20
CA GLU A 274 -7.53 1.11 -15.52
C GLU A 274 -6.99 0.38 -14.28
N THR A 275 -6.83 -0.92 -14.39
CA THR A 275 -6.29 -1.77 -13.31
C THR A 275 -4.98 -2.42 -13.76
N PRO A 276 -4.19 -2.99 -12.83
CA PRO A 276 -3.00 -3.77 -13.21
C PRO A 276 -3.32 -4.98 -14.10
N LEU A 277 -4.58 -5.38 -14.19
CA LEU A 277 -5.06 -6.51 -15.00
C LEU A 277 -5.78 -6.03 -16.29
N GLY A 278 -5.59 -4.77 -16.66
CA GLY A 278 -6.28 -4.09 -17.76
C GLY A 278 -7.55 -3.37 -17.31
N GLN A 279 -8.37 -2.96 -18.28
CA GLN A 279 -9.62 -2.24 -18.01
C GLN A 279 -10.64 -3.12 -17.31
N ARG A 280 -11.29 -2.59 -16.27
CA ARG A 280 -12.36 -3.24 -15.52
C ARG A 280 -13.49 -2.27 -15.24
N PHE A 281 -14.70 -2.80 -15.13
CA PHE A 281 -15.89 -2.00 -14.80
C PHE A 281 -16.10 -1.92 -13.29
N GLY A 282 -16.79 -0.87 -12.81
CA GLY A 282 -17.10 -0.67 -11.38
C GLY A 282 -17.76 -1.90 -10.76
N VAL A 283 -18.72 -2.50 -11.46
CA VAL A 283 -19.40 -3.75 -11.06
C VAL A 283 -18.42 -4.90 -10.79
N GLN A 284 -17.35 -5.02 -11.59
CA GLN A 284 -16.33 -6.05 -11.42
C GLN A 284 -15.43 -5.76 -10.22
N LEU A 285 -15.17 -4.48 -9.94
CA LEU A 285 -14.39 -4.05 -8.78
C LEU A 285 -15.16 -4.29 -7.47
N HIS A 286 -16.47 -3.99 -7.44
CA HIS A 286 -17.34 -4.31 -6.30
C HIS A 286 -17.37 -5.82 -6.03
N ALA A 287 -17.51 -6.63 -7.08
CA ALA A 287 -17.46 -8.08 -6.98
C ALA A 287 -16.10 -8.60 -6.50
N ALA A 288 -14.99 -8.04 -7.00
CA ALA A 288 -13.65 -8.40 -6.55
C ALA A 288 -13.42 -8.02 -5.07
N ALA A 289 -13.99 -6.92 -4.59
CA ALA A 289 -13.92 -6.53 -3.19
C ALA A 289 -14.67 -7.54 -2.28
N VAL A 290 -15.86 -7.97 -2.70
CA VAL A 290 -16.65 -9.00 -1.99
C VAL A 290 -15.91 -10.34 -1.97
N ALA A 291 -15.35 -10.76 -3.10
CA ALA A 291 -14.53 -11.97 -3.20
C ALA A 291 -13.30 -11.90 -2.29
N GLY A 292 -12.67 -10.72 -2.18
CA GLY A 292 -11.55 -10.49 -1.26
C GLY A 292 -11.96 -10.68 0.19
N ALA A 293 -13.08 -10.07 0.60
CA ALA A 293 -13.59 -10.21 1.95
C ALA A 293 -14.00 -11.65 2.31
N TRP A 294 -14.63 -12.39 1.39
CA TRP A 294 -14.97 -13.81 1.60
C TRP A 294 -13.74 -14.69 1.79
N ARG A 295 -12.67 -14.40 1.06
CA ARG A 295 -11.38 -15.07 1.22
C ARG A 295 -10.64 -14.64 2.49
N GLY A 296 -11.07 -13.58 3.14
CA GLY A 296 -10.38 -12.99 4.28
C GLY A 296 -9.14 -12.19 3.88
N GLU A 297 -9.10 -11.65 2.66
CA GLU A 297 -8.08 -10.71 2.21
C GLU A 297 -8.01 -9.54 3.18
N ARG A 298 -6.80 -9.26 3.68
CA ARG A 298 -6.58 -8.22 4.68
C ARG A 298 -5.25 -7.53 4.46
N LEU A 299 -5.23 -6.24 4.76
CA LEU A 299 -3.98 -5.50 4.82
C LEU A 299 -3.13 -5.99 5.99
N GLY A 300 -1.83 -6.10 5.74
CA GLY A 300 -0.85 -6.30 6.78
C GLY A 300 -0.98 -5.23 7.87
N THR A 301 -0.89 -5.64 9.12
CA THR A 301 -0.74 -4.69 10.22
C THR A 301 0.56 -3.92 10.05
N ARG A 302 0.67 -2.72 10.63
CA ARG A 302 1.93 -1.95 10.66
C ARG A 302 3.10 -2.78 11.18
N ILE A 303 2.86 -3.65 12.15
CA ILE A 303 3.89 -4.55 12.69
C ILE A 303 4.35 -5.54 11.60
N SER A 304 3.44 -6.15 10.85
CA SER A 304 3.82 -7.07 9.76
C SER A 304 4.55 -6.35 8.62
N GLU A 305 4.18 -5.12 8.29
CA GLU A 305 4.88 -4.28 7.32
C GLU A 305 6.31 -3.98 7.79
N LEU A 306 6.46 -3.55 9.05
CA LEU A 306 7.77 -3.31 9.66
C LEU A 306 8.61 -4.59 9.68
N LEU A 307 8.07 -5.72 10.13
CA LEU A 307 8.81 -6.98 10.12
C LEU A 307 9.24 -7.38 8.70
N GLY A 308 8.36 -7.24 7.72
CA GLY A 308 8.67 -7.47 6.31
C GLY A 308 9.82 -6.59 5.81
N GLN A 309 9.74 -5.28 6.08
CA GLN A 309 10.83 -4.34 5.78
C GLN A 309 12.13 -4.78 6.44
N TRP A 310 12.13 -5.06 7.74
CA TRP A 310 13.33 -5.45 8.48
C TRP A 310 13.95 -6.74 7.93
N CYS A 311 13.14 -7.75 7.64
CA CYS A 311 13.59 -8.99 7.03
C CYS A 311 14.24 -8.74 5.65
N PHE A 312 13.59 -7.94 4.80
CA PHE A 312 14.12 -7.57 3.51
C PHE A 312 15.45 -6.81 3.62
N LEU A 313 15.51 -5.80 4.49
CA LEU A 313 16.72 -5.01 4.72
C LEU A 313 17.88 -5.88 5.22
N ALA A 314 17.58 -6.81 6.12
CA ALA A 314 18.55 -7.78 6.62
C ALA A 314 19.10 -8.67 5.53
N LEU A 315 18.22 -9.28 4.75
CA LEU A 315 18.62 -10.13 3.64
C LEU A 315 19.46 -9.35 2.62
N MET A 316 19.00 -8.16 2.24
CA MET A 316 19.66 -7.33 1.24
C MET A 316 21.07 -6.94 1.68
N VAL A 317 21.28 -6.50 2.92
CA VAL A 317 22.64 -6.14 3.38
C VAL A 317 23.55 -7.36 3.50
N ILE A 318 23.04 -8.51 3.94
CA ILE A 318 23.81 -9.77 3.95
C ILE A 318 24.29 -10.10 2.53
N LEU A 319 23.39 -10.05 1.56
CA LEU A 319 23.70 -10.32 0.16
C LEU A 319 24.69 -9.30 -0.41
N LEU A 320 24.45 -8.00 -0.20
CA LEU A 320 25.34 -6.94 -0.66
C LEU A 320 26.74 -7.05 -0.06
N HIS A 321 26.85 -7.43 1.22
CA HIS A 321 28.13 -7.63 1.85
C HIS A 321 28.90 -8.79 1.24
N ARG A 322 28.26 -9.96 1.13
CA ARG A 322 28.88 -11.14 0.53
C ARG A 322 29.29 -10.87 -0.90
N PHE A 323 28.42 -10.19 -1.64
CA PHE A 323 28.70 -9.80 -3.01
C PHE A 323 29.86 -8.80 -3.09
N SER A 324 29.90 -7.79 -2.24
CA SER A 324 31.03 -6.84 -2.16
C SER A 324 32.35 -7.52 -1.84
N GLN A 325 32.36 -8.51 -0.93
CA GLN A 325 33.56 -9.32 -0.65
C GLN A 325 34.03 -10.10 -1.88
N VAL A 326 33.10 -10.68 -2.64
CA VAL A 326 33.41 -11.38 -3.90
C VAL A 326 33.97 -10.39 -4.93
N LEU A 327 33.31 -9.24 -5.13
CA LEU A 327 33.77 -8.22 -6.08
C LEU A 327 35.15 -7.67 -5.71
N SER A 328 35.43 -7.42 -4.43
CA SER A 328 36.77 -6.95 -4.02
C SER A 328 37.86 -7.99 -4.20
N ARG A 329 37.56 -9.30 -4.08
CA ARG A 329 38.52 -10.36 -4.43
C ARG A 329 38.78 -10.43 -5.94
N LEU A 330 37.76 -10.13 -6.75
CA LEU A 330 37.91 -10.03 -8.21
C LEU A 330 38.67 -8.77 -8.61
N GLY A 331 38.49 -7.66 -7.87
CA GLY A 331 39.16 -6.38 -8.09
C GLY A 331 40.62 -6.35 -7.64
N SER A 332 40.99 -7.15 -6.62
CA SER A 332 42.35 -7.25 -6.07
C SER A 332 43.28 -8.11 -6.95
N SER A 333 43.34 -7.82 -8.25
CA SER A 333 44.38 -8.40 -9.11
C SER A 333 45.74 -7.82 -8.69
N VAL A 334 46.81 -8.60 -8.83
CA VAL A 334 48.21 -8.26 -8.48
C VAL A 334 48.69 -6.90 -9.04
N ILE A 335 48.00 -6.35 -10.03
CA ILE A 335 48.20 -5.01 -10.58
C ILE A 335 47.26 -4.00 -9.87
N ASP A 336 47.42 -3.83 -8.55
CA ASP A 336 46.59 -2.99 -7.65
C ASP A 336 46.55 -1.49 -8.00
N LYS A 337 47.13 -1.07 -9.14
CA LYS A 337 47.22 0.34 -9.57
C LYS A 337 46.82 0.56 -11.04
N GLY A 338 46.33 -0.47 -11.73
CA GLY A 338 45.86 -0.31 -13.11
C GLY A 338 44.62 0.59 -13.19
N ALA A 339 44.53 1.42 -14.24
CA ALA A 339 43.37 2.28 -14.47
C ALA A 339 42.04 1.48 -14.50
N GLY A 340 42.08 0.22 -15.00
CA GLY A 340 40.93 -0.68 -14.98
C GLY A 340 40.48 -1.11 -13.58
N ALA A 341 41.40 -1.41 -12.67
CA ALA A 341 41.06 -1.76 -11.29
C ALA A 341 40.46 -0.56 -10.53
N LEU A 342 41.04 0.63 -10.75
CA LEU A 342 40.50 1.89 -10.20
C LEU A 342 39.11 2.23 -10.76
N TYR A 343 38.89 2.02 -12.05
CA TYR A 343 37.58 2.20 -12.68
C TYR A 343 36.57 1.18 -12.13
N PHE A 344 36.96 -0.08 -12.01
CA PHE A 344 36.09 -1.13 -11.48
C PHE A 344 35.67 -0.85 -10.04
N GLU A 345 36.59 -0.51 -9.13
CA GLU A 345 36.23 -0.18 -7.75
C GLU A 345 35.39 1.11 -7.65
N LYS A 346 35.67 2.13 -8.47
CA LYS A 346 34.92 3.41 -8.42
C LYS A 346 33.55 3.38 -9.10
N VAL A 347 33.39 2.60 -10.16
CA VAL A 347 32.21 2.64 -11.04
C VAL A 347 31.58 1.25 -11.20
N GLY A 348 32.37 0.24 -11.59
CA GLY A 348 31.85 -1.10 -11.87
C GLY A 348 31.17 -1.76 -10.67
N LYS A 349 31.85 -1.76 -9.51
CA LYS A 349 31.37 -2.36 -8.27
C LYS A 349 30.08 -1.69 -7.76
N PRO A 350 29.97 -0.35 -7.66
CA PRO A 350 28.69 0.30 -7.35
C PRO A 350 27.55 -0.08 -8.29
N VAL A 351 27.78 -0.11 -9.60
CA VAL A 351 26.76 -0.49 -10.59
C VAL A 351 26.27 -1.92 -10.38
N LEU A 352 27.20 -2.88 -10.17
CA LEU A 352 26.84 -4.27 -9.89
C LEU A 352 26.07 -4.41 -8.56
N MET A 353 26.46 -3.67 -7.53
CA MET A 353 25.74 -3.65 -6.25
C MET A 353 24.32 -3.11 -6.42
N THR A 354 24.14 -2.02 -7.17
CA THR A 354 22.83 -1.49 -7.55
C THR A 354 21.98 -2.54 -8.29
N GLY A 355 22.56 -3.24 -9.26
CA GLY A 355 21.87 -4.33 -9.98
C GLY A 355 21.38 -5.43 -9.04
N LEU A 356 22.22 -5.88 -8.09
CA LEU A 356 21.84 -6.87 -7.08
C LEU A 356 20.70 -6.38 -6.19
N MET A 357 20.69 -5.10 -5.80
CA MET A 357 19.60 -4.53 -4.99
C MET A 357 18.26 -4.55 -5.74
N LEU A 358 18.25 -4.18 -7.02
CA LEU A 358 17.04 -4.22 -7.84
C LEU A 358 16.52 -5.65 -8.00
N LEU A 359 17.42 -6.62 -8.19
CA LEU A 359 17.06 -8.05 -8.23
C LEU A 359 16.47 -8.52 -6.89
N CYS A 360 17.07 -8.12 -5.76
CA CYS A 360 16.52 -8.43 -4.44
C CYS A 360 15.14 -7.83 -4.25
N LEU A 361 14.93 -6.57 -4.68
CA LEU A 361 13.64 -5.91 -4.60
C LEU A 361 12.58 -6.65 -5.43
N PHE A 362 12.89 -7.01 -6.67
CA PHE A 362 11.99 -7.78 -7.52
C PHE A 362 11.65 -9.15 -6.93
N GLY A 363 12.67 -9.85 -6.40
CA GLY A 363 12.48 -11.10 -5.67
C GLY A 363 11.60 -10.93 -4.44
N TRP A 364 11.74 -9.83 -3.70
CA TRP A 364 10.91 -9.53 -2.54
C TRP A 364 9.44 -9.29 -2.90
N VAL A 365 9.19 -8.49 -3.94
CA VAL A 365 7.82 -8.25 -4.42
C VAL A 365 7.18 -9.55 -4.89
N THR A 366 7.94 -10.40 -5.59
CA THR A 366 7.51 -11.75 -6.00
C THR A 366 7.12 -12.62 -4.80
N VAL A 367 7.93 -12.62 -3.74
CA VAL A 367 7.65 -13.36 -2.50
C VAL A 367 6.43 -12.80 -1.77
N SER A 368 6.29 -11.48 -1.71
CA SER A 368 5.15 -10.80 -1.07
C SER A 368 3.84 -11.08 -1.81
N ALA A 369 3.86 -11.05 -3.14
CA ALA A 369 2.74 -11.45 -3.99
C ALA A 369 2.38 -12.93 -3.80
N GLY A 370 3.38 -13.81 -3.64
CA GLY A 370 3.13 -15.21 -3.29
C GLY A 370 2.49 -15.39 -1.92
N LEU A 371 2.92 -14.63 -0.92
CA LEU A 371 2.30 -14.62 0.42
C LEU A 371 0.85 -14.12 0.36
N HIS A 372 0.60 -13.02 -0.35
CA HIS A 372 -0.74 -12.48 -0.59
C HIS A 372 -1.62 -13.53 -1.29
N ALA A 373 -1.15 -14.11 -2.39
CA ALA A 373 -1.86 -15.16 -3.10
C ALA A 373 -2.10 -16.40 -2.26
N TRP A 374 -1.24 -16.74 -1.29
CA TRP A 374 -1.40 -17.96 -0.49
C TRP A 374 -2.33 -17.77 0.71
N CYS A 375 -2.17 -16.69 1.49
CA CYS A 375 -2.85 -16.52 2.77
C CYS A 375 -3.76 -15.29 2.86
N GLY A 376 -3.91 -14.54 1.76
CA GLY A 376 -4.71 -13.33 1.69
C GLY A 376 -4.16 -12.16 2.53
N LEU A 377 -2.88 -12.22 2.93
CA LEU A 377 -2.23 -11.14 3.67
C LEU A 377 -1.48 -10.23 2.72
N TRP A 378 -2.00 -9.03 2.50
CA TRP A 378 -1.33 -8.03 1.68
C TRP A 378 -0.38 -7.20 2.53
N VAL A 379 0.90 -7.60 2.58
CA VAL A 379 1.97 -6.79 3.16
C VAL A 379 2.42 -5.75 2.13
N SER A 380 2.22 -4.47 2.44
CA SER A 380 2.53 -3.38 1.51
C SER A 380 4.01 -3.38 1.11
N SER A 381 4.28 -3.82 -0.12
CA SER A 381 5.62 -3.81 -0.72
C SER A 381 6.13 -2.37 -0.95
N LEU A 382 5.23 -1.39 -1.06
CA LEU A 382 5.51 0.04 -1.12
C LEU A 382 6.56 0.46 -0.09
N GLN A 383 6.33 0.07 1.15
CA GLN A 383 7.13 0.48 2.29
C GLN A 383 8.55 -0.09 2.24
N VAL A 384 8.70 -1.29 1.70
CA VAL A 384 10.01 -1.92 1.46
C VAL A 384 10.73 -1.20 0.32
N CYS A 385 9.98 -0.86 -0.73
CA CYS A 385 10.48 -0.08 -1.85
C CYS A 385 10.95 1.32 -1.43
N THR A 386 10.41 1.96 -0.38
CA THR A 386 10.90 3.27 0.11
C THR A 386 12.29 3.15 0.69
N ALA A 387 12.53 2.05 1.40
CA ALA A 387 13.79 1.81 2.08
C ALA A 387 14.91 1.46 1.08
N VAL A 388 14.56 0.93 -0.09
CA VAL A 388 15.53 0.55 -1.13
C VAL A 388 16.33 1.74 -1.65
N PRO A 389 15.77 2.84 -2.20
CA PRO A 389 16.53 4.01 -2.65
C PRO A 389 17.36 4.64 -1.55
N ILE A 390 16.83 4.70 -0.33
CA ILE A 390 17.58 5.18 0.84
C ILE A 390 18.83 4.34 1.02
N ILE A 391 18.70 3.01 0.98
CA ILE A 391 19.84 2.12 1.10
C ILE A 391 20.66 2.09 -0.19
N MET A 392 20.13 2.42 -1.36
CA MET A 392 20.92 2.53 -2.59
C MET A 392 21.86 3.74 -2.49
N ILE A 393 21.41 4.85 -1.90
CA ILE A 393 22.25 6.03 -1.63
C ILE A 393 23.30 5.68 -0.58
N VAL A 394 22.90 5.00 0.49
CA VAL A 394 23.85 4.56 1.52
C VAL A 394 24.79 3.47 0.98
N ALA A 395 24.34 2.59 0.08
CA ALA A 395 25.13 1.52 -0.54
C ALA A 395 26.03 2.03 -1.67
N TRP A 396 25.65 3.10 -2.35
CA TRP A 396 26.54 3.85 -3.23
C TRP A 396 27.74 4.40 -2.45
N ASP A 397 27.50 4.82 -1.20
CA ASP A 397 28.54 5.20 -0.25
C ASP A 397 29.24 3.97 0.37
N TYR A 398 28.53 2.88 0.68
CA TYR A 398 29.11 1.61 1.15
C TYR A 398 29.85 0.82 0.06
N GLY A 399 29.65 1.12 -1.21
CA GLY A 399 30.52 0.64 -2.29
C GLY A 399 31.91 1.25 -2.18
N ARG A 400 31.99 2.45 -1.59
CA ARG A 400 33.21 3.22 -1.34
C ARG A 400 33.80 3.01 0.07
N ALA A 401 33.00 2.53 1.03
CA ALA A 401 33.40 2.26 2.41
C ALA A 401 33.01 0.84 2.89
N PRO A 402 33.87 0.10 3.61
CA PRO A 402 33.57 -1.26 4.02
C PRO A 402 32.32 -1.37 4.91
N ILE A 403 31.40 -2.28 4.53
CA ILE A 403 30.08 -2.48 5.17
C ILE A 403 30.17 -2.91 6.65
N PHE A 404 31.30 -3.47 7.09
CA PHE A 404 31.49 -3.92 8.47
C PHE A 404 32.67 -3.22 9.14
N LEU A 405 32.37 -2.18 9.92
CA LEU A 405 33.26 -1.71 10.99
C LEU A 405 32.95 -2.35 12.36
N PHE A 406 31.83 -3.07 12.51
CA PHE A 406 31.31 -3.42 13.84
C PHE A 406 31.19 -4.93 14.08
N LYS A 407 31.78 -5.41 15.19
CA LYS A 407 31.70 -6.81 15.65
C LYS A 407 30.45 -7.13 16.49
N SER A 408 29.66 -6.12 16.84
CA SER A 408 28.46 -6.27 17.70
C SER A 408 27.48 -5.11 17.52
N ALA A 409 26.21 -5.33 17.91
CA ALA A 409 25.17 -4.29 17.93
C ALA A 409 25.59 -3.06 18.74
N ARG A 410 26.23 -3.32 19.89
CA ARG A 410 26.79 -2.29 20.76
C ARG A 410 27.90 -1.50 20.07
N GLY A 411 28.78 -2.19 19.34
CA GLY A 411 29.84 -1.55 18.56
C GLY A 411 29.27 -0.64 17.47
N ALA A 412 28.23 -1.10 16.77
CA ALA A 412 27.51 -0.29 15.81
C ALA A 412 26.95 0.96 16.50
N LEU A 413 26.08 0.83 17.51
CA LEU A 413 25.48 1.96 18.23
C LEU A 413 26.51 2.95 18.79
N ILE A 414 27.63 2.46 19.33
CA ILE A 414 28.69 3.33 19.84
C ILE A 414 29.27 4.17 18.71
N MET A 415 29.74 3.53 17.64
CA MET A 415 30.48 4.25 16.59
C MET A 415 29.58 5.08 15.68
N THR A 416 28.35 4.63 15.42
CA THR A 416 27.45 5.30 14.48
C THR A 416 26.51 6.28 15.15
N VAL A 417 26.19 6.13 16.44
CA VAL A 417 25.25 7.02 17.14
C VAL A 417 25.98 7.80 18.23
N ARG A 418 26.54 7.12 19.24
CA ARG A 418 27.12 7.79 20.42
C ARG A 418 28.32 8.65 20.08
N ASP A 419 29.33 8.09 19.42
CA ASP A 419 30.62 8.76 19.24
C ASP A 419 30.49 10.03 18.42
N PRO A 420 29.68 10.07 17.34
CA PRO A 420 29.60 11.31 16.59
C PRO A 420 28.56 12.28 17.18
N ILE A 421 27.60 11.85 18.01
CA ILE A 421 26.90 12.77 18.94
C ILE A 421 27.89 13.45 19.87
N LEU A 422 28.80 12.69 20.47
CA LEU A 422 29.81 13.24 21.36
C LEU A 422 30.78 14.16 20.61
N ALA A 423 31.12 13.85 19.36
CA ALA A 423 31.92 14.71 18.51
C ALA A 423 31.21 16.03 18.21
N ASP A 424 29.95 15.99 17.77
CA ASP A 424 29.14 17.17 17.48
C ASP A 424 28.93 18.04 18.74
N CYS A 425 28.61 17.43 19.88
CA CYS A 425 28.50 18.14 21.17
C CYS A 425 29.82 18.80 21.57
N ARG A 426 30.96 18.12 21.40
CA ARG A 426 32.29 18.69 21.68
C ARG A 426 32.61 19.83 20.74
N SER A 427 32.29 19.69 19.44
CA SER A 427 32.48 20.74 18.44
C SER A 427 31.65 21.98 18.76
N PHE A 428 30.35 21.79 19.02
CA PHE A 428 29.41 22.83 19.42
C PHE A 428 29.86 23.54 20.71
N TYR A 429 30.24 22.79 21.75
CA TYR A 429 30.72 23.36 23.00
C TYR A 429 32.03 24.15 22.83
N ARG A 430 33.00 23.60 22.08
CA ARG A 430 34.28 24.27 21.82
C ARG A 430 34.07 25.57 21.04
N ALA A 431 33.33 25.52 19.93
CA ALA A 431 33.06 26.69 19.11
C ALA A 431 32.28 27.76 19.90
N GLY A 432 31.26 27.36 20.67
CA GLY A 432 30.47 28.28 21.50
C GLY A 432 31.29 28.91 22.63
N ARG A 433 32.17 28.14 23.28
CA ARG A 433 33.07 28.65 24.31
C ARG A 433 34.03 29.71 23.75
N ILE A 434 34.61 29.48 22.57
CA ILE A 434 35.50 30.44 21.89
C ILE A 434 34.72 31.70 21.51
N LEU A 435 33.51 31.54 20.96
CA LEU A 435 32.64 32.66 20.57
C LEU A 435 32.29 33.56 21.77
N TRP A 436 31.96 32.96 22.93
CA TRP A 436 31.44 33.68 24.10
C TRP A 436 32.54 34.28 24.98
N ARG A 437 33.65 33.57 25.20
CA ARG A 437 34.72 34.02 26.11
C ARG A 437 35.77 34.91 25.44
N GLY A 438 35.73 35.05 24.11
CA GLY A 438 36.76 35.75 23.34
C GLY A 438 38.10 35.02 23.38
N HIS A 439 39.04 35.43 22.51
CA HIS A 439 40.37 34.81 22.35
C HIS A 439 41.30 34.90 23.59
N GLY A 440 40.81 35.36 24.75
CA GLY A 440 41.61 35.60 25.95
C GLY A 440 41.97 34.34 26.76
N PHE A 441 42.07 33.17 26.13
CA PHE A 441 42.40 31.91 26.82
C PHE A 441 43.61 31.20 26.17
N ASP A 442 44.64 31.97 25.82
CA ASP A 442 45.99 31.45 25.55
C ASP A 442 46.85 31.60 26.81
N GLU A 443 46.77 30.61 27.70
CA GLU A 443 47.85 30.36 28.69
C GLU A 443 48.23 28.87 28.82
N ILE A 444 47.66 27.98 27.99
CA ILE A 444 48.04 26.55 28.00
C ILE A 444 48.45 26.10 26.60
N GLY A 445 49.65 26.51 26.19
CA GLY A 445 50.63 25.64 25.52
C GLY A 445 50.32 25.01 24.17
N HIS A 446 49.31 25.43 23.42
CA HIS A 446 49.01 24.90 22.08
C HIS A 446 49.18 25.95 20.97
N ALA A 447 50.38 26.53 20.88
CA ALA A 447 50.77 27.48 19.83
C ALA A 447 50.91 26.87 18.42
N SER A 448 50.48 25.62 18.21
CA SER A 448 50.58 24.92 16.92
C SER A 448 49.25 24.39 16.39
N ASP A 449 48.11 24.77 16.99
CA ASP A 449 46.81 24.32 16.48
C ASP A 449 46.27 25.32 15.43
N PRO A 450 46.28 25.01 14.13
CA PRO A 450 45.89 25.93 13.05
C PRO A 450 44.43 26.43 13.14
N TRP A 451 43.64 25.93 14.09
CA TRP A 451 42.32 26.44 14.45
C TRP A 451 42.33 27.85 15.05
N LEU A 452 43.42 28.27 15.70
CA LEU A 452 43.53 29.60 16.35
C LEU A 452 43.64 30.76 15.34
N ALA A 453 43.99 30.49 14.08
CA ALA A 453 44.09 31.49 13.02
C ALA A 453 42.76 31.78 12.30
N GLN A 454 41.64 31.21 12.75
CA GLN A 454 40.35 31.35 12.08
C GLN A 454 39.61 32.64 12.49
N SER A 455 39.02 33.33 11.52
CA SER A 455 38.22 34.53 11.78
C SER A 455 36.99 34.20 12.64
N ARG A 456 36.51 35.18 13.44
CA ARG A 456 35.26 35.07 14.21
C ARG A 456 34.07 34.58 13.38
N GLN A 457 34.02 34.97 12.10
CA GLN A 457 32.98 34.53 11.17
C GLN A 457 33.04 33.01 10.93
N ARG A 458 34.24 32.44 10.79
CA ARG A 458 34.42 31.00 10.61
C ARG A 458 34.08 30.21 11.88
N ILE A 459 34.43 30.73 13.06
CA ILE A 459 34.04 30.13 14.34
C ILE A 459 32.52 30.15 14.52
N CYS A 460 31.87 31.26 14.16
CA CYS A 460 30.41 31.36 14.16
C CYS A 460 29.77 30.36 13.19
N PHE A 461 30.32 30.24 11.98
CA PHE A 461 29.87 29.25 11.00
C PHE A 461 30.00 27.81 11.54
N GLU A 462 31.14 27.44 12.11
CA GLU A 462 31.36 26.11 12.70
C GLU A 462 30.41 25.84 13.88
N TRP A 463 30.13 26.85 14.70
CA TRP A 463 29.15 26.74 15.79
C TRP A 463 27.74 26.47 15.25
N VAL A 464 27.29 27.23 14.25
CA VAL A 464 26.00 27.04 13.59
C VAL A 464 25.94 25.70 12.86
N ALA A 465 26.97 25.33 12.12
CA ALA A 465 27.05 24.06 11.40
C ALA A 465 27.03 22.85 12.36
N SER A 466 27.75 22.93 13.49
CA SER A 466 27.72 21.90 14.54
C SER A 466 26.35 21.81 15.20
N ALA A 467 25.67 22.93 15.43
CA ALA A 467 24.31 22.96 15.97
C ALA A 467 23.30 22.33 15.00
N LEU A 468 23.38 22.70 13.72
CA LEU A 468 22.55 22.14 12.65
C LEU A 468 22.83 20.64 12.47
N SER A 469 24.10 20.21 12.50
CA SER A 469 24.48 18.79 12.49
C SER A 469 23.87 18.06 13.68
N LEU A 470 24.05 18.59 14.90
CA LEU A 470 23.53 17.98 16.12
C LEU A 470 22.01 17.80 16.05
N PHE A 471 21.31 18.85 15.63
CA PHE A 471 19.86 18.84 15.50
C PHE A 471 19.40 17.86 14.41
N ALA A 472 19.94 17.97 13.20
CA ALA A 472 19.48 17.20 12.05
C ALA A 472 19.90 15.73 12.10
N GLN A 473 21.07 15.41 12.61
CA GLN A 473 21.58 14.03 12.66
C GLN A 473 21.15 13.26 13.91
N ASN A 474 20.79 13.96 15.01
CA ASN A 474 20.58 13.29 16.29
C ASN A 474 19.22 13.61 16.92
N VAL A 475 18.81 14.88 16.97
CA VAL A 475 17.52 15.25 17.59
C VAL A 475 16.34 14.84 16.71
N LEU A 476 16.35 15.27 15.44
CA LEU A 476 15.24 15.04 14.52
C LEU A 476 14.95 13.53 14.32
N PRO A 477 15.93 12.65 14.03
CA PRO A 477 15.65 11.23 13.82
C PRO A 477 15.15 10.50 15.07
N LEU A 478 15.65 10.86 16.26
CA LEU A 478 15.19 10.28 17.53
C LEU A 478 13.74 10.68 17.82
N VAL A 479 13.40 11.97 17.65
CA VAL A 479 12.05 12.47 17.84
C VAL A 479 11.10 11.85 16.81
N SER A 480 11.50 11.78 15.53
CA SER A 480 10.71 11.12 14.49
C SER A 480 10.49 9.64 14.78
N SER A 481 11.52 8.91 15.24
CA SER A 481 11.40 7.49 15.60
C SER A 481 10.47 7.29 16.80
N ALA A 482 10.60 8.11 17.84
CA ALA A 482 9.71 8.07 18.99
C ALA A 482 8.26 8.38 18.61
N TYR A 483 8.05 9.37 17.74
CA TYR A 483 6.74 9.70 17.19
C TYR A 483 6.13 8.55 16.40
N LEU A 484 6.90 7.91 15.50
CA LEU A 484 6.45 6.77 14.71
C LEU A 484 6.09 5.56 15.60
N ILE A 485 6.90 5.26 16.63
CA ILE A 485 6.61 4.20 17.59
C ILE A 485 5.32 4.53 18.36
N HIS A 486 5.19 5.75 18.86
CA HIS A 486 3.99 6.19 19.56
C HIS A 486 2.74 6.07 18.67
N LYS A 487 2.83 6.48 17.41
CA LYS A 487 1.75 6.37 16.43
C LYS A 487 1.43 4.94 16.02
N ALA A 488 2.40 4.04 16.03
CA ALA A 488 2.17 2.62 15.74
C ALA A 488 1.54 1.85 16.92
N LEU A 489 1.63 2.40 18.14
CA LEU A 489 1.03 1.84 19.35
C LEU A 489 -0.40 2.37 19.62
N GLN A 490 -0.80 3.46 18.93
CA GLN A 490 -2.18 3.95 18.86
C GLN A 490 -2.94 3.17 17.79
#